data_AF-A0A382GJD9-F1
#
_entry.id   AF-A0A382GJD9-F1
#
_cell.length_a   1.000
_cell.length_b   1.000
_cell.length_c   1.000
_cell.angle_alpha   90.00
_cell.angle_beta   90.00
_cell.angle_gamma   90.00
#
_symmetry.space_group_name_H-M   'P 1'
#
loop_
_entity.id
_entity.type
_entity.pdbx_description
1 polymer ?
#
loop_
_entity_poly.entity_id
_entity_poly.type
_entity_poly.pdbx_seq_one_letter_code
_entity_poly.pdbx_strand_id
1 'polypeptide(L)'
;MNDDSKFLNPDDEFASKSDLCDTHDGSILRKSQSFLFEGVGYVLDNSKHLRRVFDEGSSLTPGNADGCVRCRCVIADGVVRDAHSGFGMASGSRTWCMACHAEIRNSNGLLDALITNRAFTVGMEQKLALTVSEQELLGNCGFPADCECQIWQGMTNGEGYGLIEVDGVLLYAHRVSYLQAGRTLTPGQEVRHCCDKLENNVTCPDKRCITLAHLWPGTHTQNLLDWLRSKRRF
;
A
#
# COMPACT_ATOMS: atom_id res chain seq x y z
N MET A 1 -8.84 58.10 -26.34
CA MET A 1 -9.50 57.99 -27.66
C MET A 1 -8.47 57.41 -28.61
N ASN A 2 -8.50 56.21 -29.14
CA ASN A 2 -9.37 55.03 -29.10
C ASN A 2 -8.36 53.85 -29.21
N ASP A 3 -8.42 52.80 -28.40
CA ASP A 3 -9.32 51.64 -28.52
C ASP A 3 -9.46 51.14 -29.97
N ASP A 4 -8.78 50.03 -30.28
CA ASP A 4 -9.23 49.06 -31.29
C ASP A 4 -8.60 47.69 -30.98
N SER A 5 -9.35 46.99 -30.15
CA SER A 5 -9.39 45.54 -29.97
C SER A 5 -9.28 44.74 -31.27
N LYS A 6 -8.39 43.74 -31.28
CA LYS A 6 -8.61 42.50 -32.05
C LYS A 6 -8.78 41.34 -31.08
N PHE A 7 -10.04 40.96 -30.91
CA PHE A 7 -10.46 39.66 -30.39
C PHE A 7 -10.05 38.56 -31.38
N LEU A 8 -9.40 37.51 -30.87
CA LEU A 8 -9.50 36.15 -31.38
C LEU A 8 -9.63 35.22 -30.16
N ASN A 9 -10.69 34.41 -30.18
CA ASN A 9 -11.13 33.54 -29.09
C ASN A 9 -10.31 32.23 -29.03
N PRO A 10 -10.40 31.49 -27.91
CA PRO A 10 -9.51 30.41 -27.51
C PRO A 10 -9.92 29.10 -28.16
N ASP A 11 -8.94 28.34 -28.61
CA ASP A 11 -8.91 26.87 -28.68
C ASP A 11 -7.66 26.52 -29.48
N ASP A 12 -6.55 26.24 -28.81
CA ASP A 12 -5.53 25.36 -29.38
C ASP A 12 -4.65 24.75 -28.29
N GLU A 13 -4.71 23.42 -28.26
CA GLU A 13 -3.70 22.48 -27.83
C GLU A 13 -3.03 22.70 -26.47
N PHE A 14 -3.61 22.03 -25.47
CA PHE A 14 -2.87 21.48 -24.33
C PHE A 14 -1.84 20.48 -24.86
N ALA A 15 -0.69 21.01 -25.29
CA ALA A 15 0.42 20.25 -25.82
C ALA A 15 0.95 19.30 -24.74
N SER A 16 0.61 18.02 -24.94
CA SER A 16 1.24 16.84 -24.38
C SER A 16 2.76 17.00 -24.42
N LYS A 17 3.39 17.37 -23.31
CA LYS A 17 4.83 17.20 -23.15
C LYS A 17 5.09 15.76 -22.69
N SER A 18 5.41 14.95 -23.69
CA SER A 18 6.08 13.68 -23.54
C SER A 18 7.46 13.91 -22.93
N ASP A 19 7.63 13.61 -21.65
CA ASP A 19 8.96 13.48 -21.07
C ASP A 19 9.53 12.12 -21.50
N LEU A 20 10.23 12.17 -22.63
CA LEU A 20 11.17 11.16 -23.10
C LEU A 20 12.36 11.16 -22.13
N CYS A 21 12.53 10.08 -21.38
CA CYS A 21 13.82 9.73 -20.80
C CYS A 21 14.28 8.43 -21.47
N ASP A 22 15.22 8.58 -22.40
CA ASP A 22 15.92 7.48 -23.05
C ASP A 22 16.79 6.76 -22.00
N THR A 23 16.33 5.62 -21.53
CA THR A 23 17.19 4.63 -20.88
C THR A 23 17.61 3.61 -21.92
N HIS A 24 18.89 3.67 -22.30
CA HIS A 24 19.57 2.61 -23.04
C HIS A 24 19.69 1.35 -22.17
N ASP A 25 18.58 0.68 -21.90
CA ASP A 25 18.53 -0.76 -21.69
C ASP A 25 17.09 -1.24 -21.89
N GLY A 26 16.87 -1.99 -22.97
CA GLY A 26 15.56 -2.35 -23.46
C GLY A 26 14.94 -3.47 -22.61
N SER A 27 14.01 -3.14 -21.72
CA SER A 27 12.94 -4.07 -21.33
C SER A 27 11.73 -3.36 -20.71
N ILE A 28 10.79 -3.04 -21.60
CA ILE A 28 9.33 -2.93 -21.45
C ILE A 28 8.77 -2.97 -20.02
N LEU A 29 8.23 -1.84 -19.55
CA LEU A 29 7.07 -1.86 -18.65
C LEU A 29 6.11 -0.68 -18.91
N ARG A 30 5.33 -0.79 -19.98
CA ARG A 30 4.06 -0.05 -20.11
C ARG A 30 2.91 -1.05 -20.25
N LYS A 31 2.08 -1.15 -19.21
CA LYS A 31 0.62 -0.90 -19.28
C LYS A 31 -0.04 -1.14 -17.92
N SER A 32 -0.89 -0.17 -17.55
CA SER A 32 -1.88 -0.19 -16.46
C SER A 32 -1.37 -0.55 -15.06
N GLN A 33 -0.72 0.42 -14.42
CA GLN A 33 -0.45 0.39 -12.98
C GLN A 33 -1.63 1.07 -12.26
N SER A 34 -2.56 0.28 -11.74
CA SER A 34 -3.64 0.81 -10.90
C SER A 34 -3.07 1.17 -9.53
N PHE A 35 -2.85 2.46 -9.27
CA PHE A 35 -2.66 2.99 -7.92
C PHE A 35 -3.94 2.73 -7.13
N LEU A 36 -3.95 1.68 -6.31
CA LEU A 36 -5.01 1.43 -5.36
C LEU A 36 -4.57 2.09 -4.05
N PHE A 37 -4.96 3.36 -3.89
CA PHE A 37 -4.57 4.30 -2.84
C PHE A 37 -3.06 4.58 -2.76
N GLU A 38 -2.68 5.83 -3.08
CA GLU A 38 -1.34 6.33 -2.74
C GLU A 38 -1.05 6.03 -1.25
N GLY A 39 0.04 5.31 -0.99
CA GLY A 39 0.53 5.11 0.37
C GLY A 39 0.34 3.72 0.99
N VAL A 40 -0.44 2.79 0.43
CA VAL A 40 -0.65 1.48 1.10
C VAL A 40 0.51 0.51 0.86
N GLY A 41 1.09 0.50 -0.33
CA GLY A 41 2.22 -0.36 -0.70
C GLY A 41 2.23 -0.71 -2.19
N TYR A 42 3.34 -1.26 -2.66
CA TYR A 42 3.50 -1.69 -4.05
C TYR A 42 3.72 -3.20 -4.14
N VAL A 43 2.81 -3.91 -4.80
CA VAL A 43 2.85 -5.36 -4.94
C VAL A 43 3.91 -5.76 -5.98
N LEU A 44 4.95 -6.48 -5.53
CA LEU A 44 5.99 -7.06 -6.38
C LEU A 44 5.65 -8.49 -6.82
N ASP A 45 5.13 -9.29 -5.89
CA ASP A 45 4.72 -10.67 -6.14
C ASP A 45 3.19 -10.78 -6.19
N ASN A 46 2.65 -10.70 -7.40
CA ASN A 46 1.20 -10.81 -7.61
C ASN A 46 0.65 -12.17 -7.13
N SER A 47 1.41 -13.26 -7.26
CA SER A 47 0.90 -14.58 -6.85
C SER A 47 0.73 -14.68 -5.33
N LYS A 48 1.69 -14.14 -4.56
CA LYS A 48 1.56 -14.02 -3.10
C LYS A 48 0.43 -13.08 -2.71
N HIS A 49 0.28 -11.96 -3.41
CA HIS A 49 -0.79 -11.01 -3.14
C HIS A 49 -2.18 -11.59 -3.38
N LEU A 50 -2.39 -12.34 -4.46
CA LEU A 50 -3.67 -13.01 -4.70
C LEU A 50 -4.02 -14.03 -3.61
N ARG A 51 -3.04 -14.80 -3.11
CA ARG A 51 -3.21 -15.66 -1.93
C ARG A 51 -3.62 -14.86 -0.70
N ARG A 52 -2.98 -13.73 -0.46
CA ARG A 52 -3.31 -12.84 0.67
C ARG A 52 -4.73 -12.29 0.59
N VAL A 53 -5.16 -11.84 -0.59
CA VAL A 53 -6.53 -11.36 -0.82
C VAL A 53 -7.55 -12.47 -0.56
N PHE A 54 -7.27 -13.68 -1.05
CA PHE A 54 -8.11 -14.85 -0.81
C PHE A 54 -8.19 -15.23 0.67
N ASP A 55 -7.04 -15.31 1.35
CA ASP A 55 -6.96 -15.65 2.77
C ASP A 55 -7.70 -14.60 3.64
N GLU A 56 -7.66 -13.31 3.26
CA GLU A 56 -8.40 -12.23 3.93
C GLU A 56 -9.92 -12.42 3.85
N GLY A 57 -10.41 -12.95 2.72
CA GLY A 57 -11.82 -13.22 2.51
C GLY A 57 -12.29 -14.55 3.13
N SER A 58 -11.36 -15.43 3.49
CA SER A 58 -11.60 -16.80 3.93
C SER A 58 -11.78 -16.91 5.44
N SER A 59 -12.62 -17.84 5.89
CA SER A 59 -12.81 -18.12 7.31
C SER A 59 -13.18 -19.58 7.53
N LEU A 60 -12.34 -20.29 8.29
CA LEU A 60 -12.57 -21.70 8.58
C LEU A 60 -13.51 -21.85 9.76
N THR A 61 -14.72 -22.35 9.48
CA THR A 61 -15.78 -22.48 10.49
C THR A 61 -16.50 -23.83 10.35
N PRO A 62 -16.93 -24.45 11.46
CA PRO A 62 -17.97 -25.47 11.41
C PRO A 62 -19.29 -24.83 10.99
N GLY A 63 -20.16 -25.57 10.32
CA GLY A 63 -21.50 -25.06 10.00
C GLY A 63 -22.49 -26.16 9.64
N ASN A 64 -23.64 -25.72 9.15
CA ASN A 64 -24.73 -26.62 8.75
C ASN A 64 -24.38 -27.41 7.48
N ALA A 65 -25.21 -28.36 7.09
CA ALA A 65 -25.04 -29.10 5.87
C ALA A 65 -25.18 -28.14 4.67
N ASP A 66 -24.09 -27.94 3.93
CA ASP A 66 -24.03 -27.04 2.77
C ASP A 66 -23.26 -27.71 1.62
N GLY A 67 -23.45 -27.20 0.40
CA GLY A 67 -22.71 -27.66 -0.77
C GLY A 67 -21.41 -26.88 -0.99
N CYS A 68 -20.33 -27.57 -1.36
CA CYS A 68 -19.15 -26.90 -1.91
C CYS A 68 -19.49 -26.30 -3.29
N VAL A 69 -19.27 -24.99 -3.46
CA VAL A 69 -19.57 -24.27 -4.71
C VAL A 69 -18.77 -24.81 -5.91
N ARG A 70 -17.54 -25.30 -5.68
CA ARG A 70 -16.63 -25.78 -6.73
C ARG A 70 -16.93 -27.21 -7.15
N CYS A 71 -16.75 -28.18 -6.24
CA CYS A 71 -16.88 -29.61 -6.58
C CYS A 71 -18.28 -30.18 -6.35
N ARG A 72 -19.22 -29.39 -5.82
CA ARG A 72 -20.62 -29.78 -5.55
C ARG A 72 -20.79 -30.91 -4.52
N CYS A 73 -19.74 -31.28 -3.79
CA CYS A 73 -19.87 -32.23 -2.68
C CYS A 73 -20.74 -31.63 -1.56
N VAL A 74 -21.49 -32.47 -0.87
CA VAL A 74 -22.16 -32.11 0.38
C VAL A 74 -21.12 -32.09 1.50
N ILE A 75 -21.10 -31.01 2.27
CA ILE A 75 -20.30 -30.85 3.48
C ILE A 75 -21.26 -31.12 4.63
N ALA A 76 -21.02 -32.18 5.41
CA ALA A 76 -21.90 -32.57 6.50
C ALA A 76 -21.89 -31.56 7.65
N ASP A 77 -22.94 -31.56 8.47
CA ASP A 77 -23.05 -30.74 9.67
C ASP A 77 -21.83 -30.91 10.59
N GLY A 78 -21.33 -29.79 11.11
CA GLY A 78 -20.19 -29.77 12.04
C GLY A 78 -18.83 -30.01 11.38
N VAL A 79 -18.78 -30.33 10.08
CA VAL A 79 -17.52 -30.42 9.34
C VAL A 79 -17.00 -29.01 9.05
N VAL A 80 -15.70 -28.81 9.28
CA VAL A 80 -15.03 -27.55 8.96
C VAL A 80 -15.09 -27.30 7.46
N ARG A 81 -15.44 -26.07 7.10
CA ARG A 81 -15.47 -25.56 5.74
C ARG A 81 -14.84 -24.19 5.69
N ASP A 82 -14.51 -23.76 4.47
CA ASP A 82 -14.24 -22.35 4.24
C ASP A 82 -15.54 -21.61 3.93
N ALA A 83 -15.79 -20.55 4.70
CA ALA A 83 -16.83 -19.56 4.46
C ALA A 83 -16.17 -18.29 3.93
N HIS A 84 -16.10 -18.18 2.61
CA HIS A 84 -15.51 -17.02 1.95
C HIS A 84 -16.54 -15.88 1.88
N SER A 85 -16.19 -14.70 2.37
CA SER A 85 -17.07 -13.52 2.42
C SER A 85 -17.42 -12.95 1.03
N GLY A 86 -16.64 -13.29 0.01
CA GLY A 86 -16.71 -12.69 -1.33
C GLY A 86 -15.74 -11.52 -1.51
N PHE A 87 -14.96 -11.17 -0.48
CA PHE A 87 -13.90 -10.19 -0.57
C PHE A 87 -12.92 -10.51 -1.73
N GLY A 88 -12.57 -9.50 -2.52
CA GLY A 88 -11.71 -9.70 -3.71
C GLY A 88 -12.39 -10.36 -4.91
N MET A 89 -13.63 -10.85 -4.80
CA MET A 89 -14.36 -11.53 -5.87
C MET A 89 -15.47 -10.67 -6.46
N ALA A 90 -15.88 -10.95 -7.70
CA ALA A 90 -17.00 -10.28 -8.38
C ALA A 90 -18.38 -10.68 -7.83
N SER A 91 -18.46 -11.78 -7.10
CA SER A 91 -19.70 -12.36 -6.58
C SER A 91 -19.66 -12.40 -5.05
N GLY A 92 -20.84 -12.46 -4.42
CA GLY A 92 -20.99 -12.59 -2.97
C GLY A 92 -20.40 -13.87 -2.36
N SER A 93 -20.73 -14.10 -1.09
CA SER A 93 -20.19 -15.16 -0.26
C SER A 93 -20.26 -16.56 -0.88
N ARG A 94 -19.26 -17.40 -0.58
CA ARG A 94 -19.11 -18.77 -1.10
C ARG A 94 -18.73 -19.73 0.02
N THR A 95 -19.10 -20.99 -0.16
CA THR A 95 -18.69 -22.08 0.73
C THR A 95 -17.84 -23.09 -0.03
N TRP A 96 -16.68 -23.44 0.52
CA TRP A 96 -15.82 -24.50 -0.05
C TRP A 96 -15.53 -25.60 0.96
N CYS A 97 -15.43 -26.84 0.48
CA CYS A 97 -14.85 -27.90 1.27
C CYS A 97 -13.33 -27.67 1.42
N MET A 98 -12.73 -28.25 2.46
CA MET A 98 -11.31 -28.02 2.76
C MET A 98 -10.37 -28.47 1.64
N ALA A 99 -10.74 -29.49 0.86
CA ALA A 99 -9.98 -29.92 -0.31
C ALA A 99 -9.96 -28.84 -1.40
N CYS A 100 -11.13 -28.29 -1.76
CA CYS A 100 -11.22 -27.22 -2.75
C CYS A 100 -10.58 -25.92 -2.27
N HIS A 101 -10.74 -25.57 -0.99
CA HIS A 101 -10.04 -24.42 -0.40
C HIS A 101 -8.51 -24.58 -0.56
N ALA A 102 -7.97 -25.74 -0.19
CA ALA A 102 -6.52 -26.01 -0.31
C ALA A 102 -6.05 -25.98 -1.78
N GLU A 103 -6.82 -26.55 -2.70
CA GLU A 103 -6.50 -26.53 -4.14
C GLU A 103 -6.47 -25.10 -4.68
N ILE A 104 -7.47 -24.28 -4.35
CA ILE A 104 -7.53 -22.88 -4.79
C ILE A 104 -6.35 -22.10 -4.22
N ARG A 105 -6.13 -22.16 -2.90
CA ARG A 105 -5.05 -21.42 -2.22
C ARG A 105 -3.67 -21.71 -2.79
N ASN A 106 -3.44 -22.93 -3.29
CA ASN A 106 -2.15 -23.37 -3.82
C ASN A 106 -2.03 -23.26 -5.36
N SER A 107 -3.05 -22.78 -6.06
CA SER A 107 -3.05 -22.66 -7.51
C SER A 107 -3.11 -21.21 -7.95
N ASN A 108 -2.01 -20.69 -8.51
CA ASN A 108 -1.94 -19.34 -9.04
C ASN A 108 -3.01 -19.09 -10.11
N GLY A 109 -3.26 -20.07 -10.99
CA GLY A 109 -4.28 -19.94 -12.04
C GLY A 109 -5.70 -19.87 -11.50
N LEU A 110 -6.01 -20.62 -10.43
CA LEU A 110 -7.34 -20.56 -9.80
C LEU A 110 -7.54 -19.25 -9.04
N LEU A 111 -6.53 -18.79 -8.31
CA LEU A 111 -6.57 -17.51 -7.62
C LEU A 111 -6.73 -16.35 -8.60
N ASP A 112 -5.97 -16.35 -9.70
CA ASP A 112 -6.02 -15.31 -10.72
C ASP A 112 -7.42 -15.23 -11.38
N ALA A 113 -8.05 -16.39 -11.62
CA ALA A 113 -9.41 -16.46 -12.16
C ALA A 113 -10.51 -16.06 -11.16
N LEU A 114 -10.31 -16.30 -9.86
CA LEU A 114 -11.31 -16.05 -8.82
C LEU A 114 -11.23 -14.63 -8.25
N ILE A 115 -10.02 -14.09 -8.07
CA ILE A 115 -9.76 -12.80 -7.45
C ILE A 115 -9.73 -11.72 -8.53
N THR A 116 -10.87 -11.05 -8.68
CA THR A 116 -11.10 -10.01 -9.69
C THR A 116 -10.77 -8.61 -9.15
N ASN A 117 -10.93 -8.38 -7.85
CA ASN A 117 -10.51 -7.15 -7.19
C ASN A 117 -9.22 -7.41 -6.40
N ARG A 118 -8.14 -6.74 -6.80
CA ARG A 118 -6.78 -6.93 -6.28
C ARG A 118 -6.32 -5.78 -5.39
N ALA A 119 -7.26 -4.99 -4.86
CA ALA A 119 -6.93 -3.88 -3.97
C ALA A 119 -6.12 -4.35 -2.76
N PHE A 120 -4.96 -3.72 -2.57
CA PHE A 120 -4.16 -3.86 -1.36
C PHE A 120 -4.72 -2.89 -0.33
N THR A 121 -5.24 -3.42 0.78
CA THR A 121 -5.99 -2.64 1.77
C THR A 121 -5.10 -2.21 2.94
N VAL A 122 -5.51 -1.18 3.67
CA VAL A 122 -4.84 -0.76 4.92
C VAL A 122 -4.79 -1.90 5.95
N GLY A 123 -5.81 -2.76 6.00
CA GLY A 123 -5.80 -3.94 6.87
C GLY A 123 -4.70 -4.94 6.50
N MET A 124 -4.45 -5.14 5.20
CA MET A 124 -3.36 -6.00 4.73
C MET A 124 -1.99 -5.38 4.99
N GLU A 125 -1.86 -4.07 4.77
CA GLU A 125 -0.65 -3.32 5.13
C GLU A 125 -0.33 -3.46 6.62
N GLN A 126 -1.32 -3.23 7.50
CA GLN A 126 -1.17 -3.40 8.94
C GLN A 126 -0.71 -4.81 9.30
N LYS A 127 -1.31 -5.85 8.70
CA LYS A 127 -0.91 -7.24 8.94
C LYS A 127 0.54 -7.50 8.54
N LEU A 128 0.98 -6.98 7.38
CA LEU A 128 2.36 -7.13 6.93
C LEU A 128 3.34 -6.30 7.78
N ALA A 129 3.00 -5.07 8.13
CA ALA A 129 3.83 -4.22 8.99
C ALA A 129 4.10 -4.90 10.35
N LEU A 130 3.12 -5.61 10.91
CA LEU A 130 3.28 -6.38 12.15
C LEU A 130 4.18 -7.61 12.02
N THR A 131 4.49 -8.08 10.81
CA THR A 131 5.46 -9.17 10.60
C THR A 131 6.91 -8.70 10.57
N VAL A 132 7.14 -7.40 10.36
CA VAL A 132 8.47 -6.81 10.40
C VAL A 132 8.93 -6.75 11.86
N SER A 133 10.13 -7.23 12.14
CA SER A 133 10.69 -7.15 13.50
C SER A 133 11.28 -5.76 13.76
N GLU A 134 11.28 -5.32 15.03
CA GLU A 134 11.95 -4.06 15.40
C GLU A 134 13.44 -4.09 15.04
N GLN A 135 14.09 -5.24 15.19
CA GLN A 135 15.49 -5.43 14.81
C GLN A 135 15.71 -5.26 13.30
N GLU A 136 14.82 -5.77 12.46
CA GLU A 136 14.88 -5.61 11.00
C GLU A 136 14.71 -4.14 10.59
N LEU A 137 13.81 -3.43 11.26
CA LEU A 137 13.54 -2.03 10.97
C LEU A 137 14.69 -1.13 11.45
N LEU A 138 15.09 -1.25 12.72
CA LEU A 138 16.15 -0.43 13.32
C LEU A 138 17.55 -0.79 12.81
N GLY A 139 17.76 -2.05 12.41
CA GLY A 139 19.02 -2.51 11.81
C GLY A 139 19.37 -1.80 10.50
N ASN A 140 18.37 -1.20 9.84
CA ASN A 140 18.54 -0.40 8.63
C ASN A 140 18.59 1.11 8.90
N CYS A 141 18.74 1.55 10.16
CA CYS A 141 18.76 2.96 10.52
C CYS A 141 20.16 3.46 10.87
N GLY A 142 20.43 4.70 10.49
CA GLY A 142 21.49 5.55 11.05
C GLY A 142 20.92 6.47 12.12
N PHE A 143 21.75 6.83 13.10
CA PHE A 143 21.37 7.66 14.25
C PHE A 143 22.29 8.88 14.30
N PRO A 144 21.87 10.03 13.74
CA PRO A 144 22.63 11.26 13.82
C PRO A 144 22.85 11.67 15.27
N ALA A 145 24.02 12.24 15.59
CA ALA A 145 24.36 12.62 16.96
C ALA A 145 23.62 13.87 17.46
N ASP A 146 23.07 14.68 16.54
CA ASP A 146 22.49 15.98 16.81
C ASP A 146 20.95 15.99 16.80
N CYS A 147 20.29 14.85 16.57
CA CYS A 147 18.83 14.75 16.61
C CYS A 147 18.33 13.37 17.03
N GLU A 148 17.03 13.28 17.35
CA GLU A 148 16.35 12.03 17.73
C GLU A 148 15.80 11.24 16.51
N CYS A 149 16.26 11.56 15.30
CA CYS A 149 15.80 10.89 14.09
C CYS A 149 16.48 9.52 13.91
N GLN A 150 15.68 8.52 13.60
CA GLN A 150 16.11 7.20 13.14
C GLN A 150 16.02 7.22 11.62
N ILE A 151 17.15 7.44 10.94
CA ILE A 151 17.20 7.71 9.51
C ILE A 151 17.37 6.40 8.74
N TRP A 152 16.36 6.01 7.97
CA TRP A 152 16.41 4.86 7.09
C TRP A 152 17.57 4.95 6.09
N GLN A 153 18.42 3.93 6.07
CA GLN A 153 19.57 3.77 5.18
C GLN A 153 19.33 2.72 4.08
N GLY A 154 18.17 2.06 4.10
CA GLY A 154 17.80 1.06 3.11
C GLY A 154 17.31 1.67 1.79
N MET A 155 16.53 0.90 1.03
CA MET A 155 15.96 1.33 -0.25
C MET A 155 15.12 2.61 -0.08
N THR A 156 15.17 3.50 -1.07
CA THR A 156 14.31 4.70 -1.13
C THR A 156 13.59 4.79 -2.46
N ASN A 157 12.42 5.44 -2.48
CA ASN A 157 11.76 5.80 -3.74
C ASN A 157 12.42 7.04 -4.40
N GLY A 158 11.96 7.41 -5.59
CA GLY A 158 12.47 8.59 -6.33
C GLY A 158 12.25 9.94 -5.63
N GLU A 159 11.41 9.98 -4.59
CA GLU A 159 11.14 11.18 -3.80
C GLU A 159 11.94 11.23 -2.49
N GLY A 160 12.74 10.20 -2.21
CA GLY A 160 13.59 10.09 -1.03
C GLY A 160 12.94 9.42 0.19
N TYR A 161 11.73 8.85 0.08
CA TYR A 161 11.11 8.10 1.18
C TYR A 161 11.69 6.70 1.29
N GLY A 162 11.95 6.24 2.51
CA GLY A 162 12.40 4.88 2.79
C GLY A 162 11.35 3.82 2.42
N LEU A 163 11.81 2.73 1.83
CA LEU A 163 11.05 1.56 1.44
C LEU A 163 11.63 0.29 2.07
N ILE A 164 10.76 -0.65 2.44
CA ILE A 164 11.10 -1.99 2.90
C ILE A 164 10.25 -3.01 2.15
N GLU A 165 10.88 -4.08 1.65
CA GLU A 165 10.15 -5.20 1.04
C GLU A 165 9.75 -6.19 2.13
N VAL A 166 8.46 -6.50 2.21
CA VAL A 166 7.90 -7.47 3.14
C VAL A 166 6.99 -8.41 2.37
N ASP A 167 7.38 -9.68 2.29
CA ASP A 167 6.62 -10.76 1.64
C ASP A 167 6.09 -10.40 0.23
N GLY A 168 6.99 -9.86 -0.61
CA GLY A 168 6.70 -9.50 -2.00
C GLY A 168 5.88 -8.22 -2.15
N VAL A 169 5.87 -7.35 -1.13
CA VAL A 169 5.25 -6.01 -1.18
C VAL A 169 6.25 -4.97 -0.68
N LEU A 170 6.44 -3.88 -1.43
CA LEU A 170 7.19 -2.71 -0.95
C LEU A 170 6.27 -1.82 -0.12
N LEU A 171 6.65 -1.57 1.13
CA LEU A 171 5.97 -0.69 2.07
C LEU A 171 6.85 0.51 2.39
N TYR A 172 6.24 1.64 2.77
CA TYR A 172 6.99 2.78 3.28
C TYR A 172 7.52 2.49 4.68
N ALA A 173 8.83 2.64 4.90
CA ALA A 173 9.49 2.29 6.16
C ALA A 173 8.90 3.06 7.36
N HIS A 174 8.58 4.34 7.17
CA HIS A 174 7.96 5.15 8.23
C HIS A 174 6.53 4.68 8.55
N ARG A 175 5.77 4.21 7.57
CA ARG A 175 4.43 3.64 7.81
C ARG A 175 4.52 2.33 8.56
N VAL A 176 5.48 1.48 8.21
CA VAL A 176 5.75 0.25 8.96
C VAL A 176 6.05 0.56 10.42
N SER A 177 6.96 1.50 10.70
CA SER A 177 7.24 1.96 12.08
C SER A 177 5.96 2.41 12.82
N TYR A 178 5.13 3.22 12.17
CA TYR A 178 3.89 3.73 12.72
C TYR A 178 2.89 2.60 13.06
N LEU A 179 2.67 1.67 12.12
CA LEU A 179 1.71 0.57 12.25
C LEU A 179 2.20 -0.51 13.23
N GLN A 180 3.50 -0.80 13.25
CA GLN A 180 4.12 -1.76 14.17
C GLN A 180 3.96 -1.33 15.63
N ALA A 181 3.98 -0.02 15.89
CA ALA A 181 3.71 0.54 17.22
C ALA A 181 2.24 0.44 17.67
N GLY A 182 1.39 -0.31 16.94
CA GLY A 182 -0.02 -0.51 17.24
C GLY A 182 -0.89 0.71 16.91
N ARG A 183 -0.38 1.69 16.17
CA ARG A 183 -1.18 2.83 15.72
C ARG A 183 -1.94 2.45 14.46
N THR A 184 -3.16 2.95 14.34
CA THR A 184 -4.04 2.66 13.20
C THR A 184 -4.11 3.83 12.23
N LEU A 185 -4.35 3.53 10.96
CA LEU A 185 -4.72 4.51 9.94
C LEU A 185 -6.16 4.24 9.50
N THR A 186 -6.99 5.27 9.47
CA THR A 186 -8.30 5.17 8.83
C THR A 186 -8.16 5.29 7.31
N PRO A 187 -9.11 4.77 6.51
CA PRO A 187 -9.10 4.98 5.07
C PRO A 187 -8.93 6.47 4.71
N GLY A 188 -8.01 6.77 3.79
CA GLY A 188 -7.68 8.13 3.37
C GLY A 188 -6.70 8.89 4.28
N GLN A 189 -6.21 8.29 5.37
CA GLN A 189 -5.13 8.86 6.17
C GLN A 189 -3.75 8.48 5.63
N GLU A 190 -2.84 9.45 5.75
CA GLU A 190 -1.41 9.34 5.47
C GLU A 190 -0.62 9.48 6.77
N VAL A 191 0.58 8.91 6.81
CA VAL A 191 1.55 9.16 7.87
C VAL A 191 2.38 10.37 7.46
N ARG A 192 2.34 11.40 8.29
CA ARG A 192 3.02 12.69 8.08
C ARG A 192 4.26 12.77 8.95
N HIS A 193 5.31 13.37 8.38
CA HIS A 193 6.52 13.71 9.11
C HIS A 193 6.36 15.05 9.83
N CYS A 194 6.58 15.03 11.14
CA CYS A 194 6.63 16.22 11.98
C CYS A 194 8.06 16.66 12.29
N CYS A 195 9.08 15.83 11.99
CA CYS A 195 10.49 16.24 12.02
C CYS A 195 10.78 17.43 11.08
N ASP A 196 9.94 17.64 10.08
CA ASP A 196 9.94 18.78 9.14
C ASP A 196 9.56 20.12 9.80
N LYS A 197 9.15 20.09 11.06
CA LYS A 197 8.80 21.25 11.87
C LYS A 197 9.95 21.49 12.84
N LEU A 198 10.70 22.58 12.63
CA LEU A 198 11.75 23.08 13.54
C LEU A 198 11.30 23.21 15.01
N GLU A 199 9.99 23.23 15.26
CA GLU A 199 9.39 23.32 16.61
C GLU A 199 9.48 22.01 17.42
N ASN A 200 9.84 20.88 16.80
CA ASN A 200 9.91 19.57 17.46
C ASN A 200 11.33 19.18 17.89
N ASN A 201 12.24 20.14 18.12
CA ASN A 201 13.65 19.89 18.48
C ASN A 201 14.43 19.02 17.48
N VAL A 202 13.98 18.95 16.23
CA VAL A 202 14.71 18.25 15.16
C VAL A 202 15.51 19.25 14.34
N THR A 203 16.84 19.10 14.35
CA THR A 203 17.79 19.94 13.59
C THR A 203 17.85 19.57 12.11
N CYS A 204 17.57 18.32 11.76
CA CYS A 204 17.60 17.81 10.38
C CYS A 204 16.28 17.10 10.00
N PRO A 205 15.35 17.78 9.31
CA PRO A 205 14.16 17.14 8.77
C PRO A 205 14.53 16.19 7.61
N ASP A 206 14.00 14.97 7.63
CA ASP A 206 14.33 13.96 6.63
C ASP A 206 13.15 13.01 6.36
N LYS A 207 12.80 12.84 5.08
CA LYS A 207 11.75 11.90 4.60
C LYS A 207 12.07 10.44 4.90
N ARG A 208 13.31 10.13 5.25
CA ARG A 208 13.79 8.81 5.66
C ARG A 208 13.62 8.56 7.16
N CYS A 209 13.21 9.56 7.94
CA CYS A 209 13.03 9.41 9.38
C CYS A 209 11.87 8.45 9.70
N ILE A 210 12.14 7.40 10.48
CA ILE A 210 11.12 6.44 10.92
C ILE A 210 10.77 6.58 12.40
N THR A 211 11.35 7.56 13.11
CA THR A 211 11.12 7.75 14.55
C THR A 211 9.64 7.95 14.82
N LEU A 212 9.04 7.08 15.62
CA LEU A 212 7.60 7.08 15.90
C LEU A 212 7.07 8.41 16.46
N ALA A 213 7.85 9.09 17.32
CA ALA A 213 7.50 10.39 17.89
C ALA A 213 7.38 11.50 16.81
N HIS A 214 8.04 11.32 15.67
CA HIS A 214 8.03 12.24 14.55
C HIS A 214 6.94 11.92 13.51
N LEU A 215 6.12 10.88 13.75
CA LEU A 215 5.11 10.42 12.80
C LEU A 215 3.69 10.64 13.32
N TRP A 216 2.84 11.24 12.49
CA TRP A 216 1.46 11.59 12.85
C TRP A 216 0.47 11.21 11.75
N PRO A 217 -0.74 10.73 12.08
CA PRO A 217 -1.75 10.51 11.05
C PRO A 217 -2.32 11.84 10.59
N GLY A 218 -2.69 11.94 9.32
CA GLY A 218 -3.42 13.09 8.81
C GLY A 218 -3.99 12.88 7.42
N THR A 219 -4.68 13.89 6.91
CA THR A 219 -5.20 13.87 5.54
C THR A 219 -4.13 14.29 4.54
N HIS A 220 -4.33 13.92 3.27
CA HIS A 220 -3.51 14.39 2.15
C HIS A 220 -3.35 15.92 2.15
N THR A 221 -4.44 16.66 2.38
CA THR A 221 -4.40 18.14 2.47
C THR A 221 -3.46 18.62 3.58
N GLN A 222 -3.48 17.97 4.75
CA GLN A 222 -2.58 18.35 5.83
C GLN A 222 -1.13 17.99 5.53
N ASN A 223 -0.88 16.87 4.83
CA ASN A 223 0.45 16.48 4.38
C ASN A 223 1.02 17.49 3.37
N LEU A 224 0.22 17.89 2.38
CA LEU A 224 0.57 18.93 1.42
C LEU A 224 0.88 20.27 2.10
N LEU A 225 0.10 20.66 3.11
CA LEU A 225 0.34 21.88 3.88
C LEU A 225 1.64 21.83 4.68
N ASP A 226 1.99 20.68 5.25
CA ASP A 226 3.28 20.50 5.94
C ASP A 226 4.45 20.67 4.95
N TRP A 227 4.36 20.06 3.77
CA TRP A 227 5.37 20.21 2.71
C TRP A 227 5.51 21.65 2.21
N LEU A 228 4.40 22.37 2.02
CA LEU A 228 4.45 23.78 1.62
C LEU A 228 5.12 24.64 2.70
N ARG A 229 4.92 24.33 3.98
CA ARG A 229 5.57 25.04 5.09
C ARG A 229 7.06 24.75 5.16
N SER A 230 7.49 23.51 4.89
CA SER A 230 8.92 23.18 4.88
C SER A 230 9.65 23.87 3.72
N LYS A 231 9.05 23.95 2.54
CA LYS A 231 9.64 24.67 1.38
C LYS A 231 9.79 26.17 1.56
N ARG A 232 8.90 26.84 2.30
CA ARG A 232 9.00 28.29 2.55
C ARG A 232 10.13 28.68 3.50
N ARG A 233 10.82 27.71 4.09
CA ARG A 233 11.92 27.92 5.03
C ARG A 233 13.30 27.83 4.36
N PHE A 234 13.37 27.59 3.05
CA PHE A 234 14.58 27.58 2.23
C PHE A 234 14.45 28.56 1.06
#